data_AF-X1T9R2-F1
#
_entry.id   AF-X1T9R2-F1
#
_cell.length_a   1.000
_cell.length_b   1.000
_cell.length_c   1.000
_cell.angle_alpha   90.00
_cell.angle_beta   90.00
_cell.angle_gamma   90.00
#
_symmetry.space_group_name_H-M   'P 1'
#
loop_
_entity.id
_entity.type
_entity.pdbx_description
1 polymer ?
#
loop_
_entity_poly.entity_id
_entity_poly.type
_entity_poly.pdbx_seq_one_letter_code
_entity_poly.pdbx_strand_id
1 'polypeptide(L)'
;MMKAVLQRILQAIFAPLAKATIFNTALPAAEANWLGADITPTNSPSFLRLHVTVAAAGIFRVARTVSAVTVTEDLNSGSALTANAAYIFDIEWRSGDSLNFSYSVTGADILVFRANEIGAAL
;
A
#
# COMPACT_ATOMS: atom_id res chain seq x y z
N MET A 1 29.64 17.26 15.27
CA MET A 1 29.25 17.35 13.85
C MET A 1 29.05 15.97 13.20
N MET A 2 30.02 15.05 13.27
CA MET A 2 29.92 13.68 12.70
C MET A 2 28.77 12.82 13.25
N LYS A 3 28.46 12.92 14.55
CA LYS A 3 27.35 12.18 15.20
C LYS A 3 25.96 12.56 14.66
N ALA A 4 25.74 13.84 14.34
CA ALA A 4 24.48 14.32 13.79
C ALA A 4 24.28 13.91 12.32
N VAL A 5 25.37 13.85 11.55
CA VAL A 5 25.35 13.34 10.17
C VAL A 5 25.05 11.85 10.16
N LEU A 6 25.70 11.06 11.02
CA LEU A 6 25.45 9.62 11.14
C LEU A 6 24.01 9.32 11.58
N GLN A 7 23.46 10.08 12.52
CA GLN A 7 22.09 9.90 12.98
C GLN A 7 21.05 10.23 11.89
N ARG A 8 21.31 11.25 11.05
CA ARG A 8 20.45 11.56 9.89
C ARG A 8 20.50 10.45 8.83
N ILE A 9 21.68 9.88 8.59
CA ILE A 9 21.85 8.75 7.67
C ILE A 9 21.10 7.52 8.19
N LEU A 10 21.26 7.17 9.46
CA LEU A 10 20.56 6.05 10.08
C LEU A 10 19.04 6.24 10.07
N GLN A 11 18.54 7.44 10.35
CA GLN A 11 17.11 7.74 10.26
C GLN A 11 16.57 7.61 8.83
N ALA A 12 17.34 7.99 7.81
CA ALA A 12 16.95 7.82 6.41
C ALA A 12 16.92 6.34 5.98
N ILE A 13 17.74 5.48 6.61
CA ILE A 13 17.81 4.05 6.31
C ILE A 13 16.70 3.26 7.00
N PHE A 14 16.29 3.65 8.21
CA PHE A 14 15.31 2.89 9.03
C PHE A 14 13.90 3.50 9.08
N ALA A 15 13.69 4.72 8.57
CA ALA A 15 12.35 5.29 8.51
C ALA A 15 11.51 4.62 7.40
N PRO A 16 10.21 4.37 7.64
CA PRO A 16 9.28 3.98 6.60
C PRO A 16 9.30 4.98 5.44
N LEU A 17 9.38 4.49 4.21
CA LEU A 17 9.35 5.31 3.00
C LEU A 17 7.92 5.37 2.45
N ALA A 18 7.31 6.55 2.48
CA ALA A 18 5.96 6.74 1.96
C ALA A 18 5.90 6.51 0.44
N LYS A 19 4.98 5.65 -0.01
CA LYS A 19 4.76 5.32 -1.43
C LYS A 19 3.47 5.90 -1.97
N ALA A 20 2.42 5.94 -1.16
CA ALA A 20 1.14 6.53 -1.52
C ALA A 20 0.35 6.96 -0.27
N THR A 21 -0.47 8.00 -0.42
CA THR A 21 -1.42 8.46 0.59
C THR A 21 -2.71 8.93 -0.07
N ILE A 22 -3.86 8.53 0.48
CA ILE A 22 -5.18 9.03 0.11
C ILE A 22 -5.93 9.31 1.41
N PHE A 23 -6.60 10.45 1.49
CA PHE A 23 -7.35 10.84 2.68
C PHE A 23 -8.68 11.45 2.27
N ASN A 24 -9.78 10.95 2.85
CA ASN A 24 -11.14 11.45 2.65
C ASN A 24 -11.46 11.74 1.17
N THR A 25 -11.30 10.72 0.32
CA THR A 25 -11.46 10.82 -1.14
C THR A 25 -12.42 9.74 -1.61
N ALA A 26 -13.29 10.07 -2.56
CA ALA A 26 -14.22 9.11 -3.15
C ALA A 26 -13.48 7.90 -3.73
N LEU A 27 -14.05 6.71 -3.50
CA LEU A 27 -13.64 5.50 -4.19
C LEU A 27 -13.81 5.70 -5.70
N PRO A 28 -12.88 5.18 -6.51
CA PRO A 28 -13.11 4.98 -7.93
C PRO A 28 -14.32 4.06 -8.22
N ALA A 29 -14.55 3.79 -9.51
CA ALA A 29 -15.44 2.70 -9.90
C ALA A 29 -14.98 1.37 -9.26
N ALA A 30 -15.91 0.45 -9.01
CA ALA A 30 -15.58 -0.85 -8.44
C ALA A 30 -14.51 -1.56 -9.29
N GLU A 31 -13.57 -2.22 -8.62
CA GLU A 31 -12.40 -2.88 -9.20
C GLU A 31 -11.39 -1.96 -9.93
N ALA A 32 -11.64 -0.66 -10.03
CA ALA A 32 -10.68 0.27 -10.62
C ALA A 32 -9.52 0.58 -9.67
N ASN A 33 -8.35 0.85 -10.26
CA ASN A 33 -7.15 1.22 -9.53
C ASN A 33 -7.34 2.51 -8.75
N TRP A 34 -6.88 2.50 -7.50
CA TRP A 34 -6.88 3.67 -6.61
C TRP A 34 -5.77 4.65 -6.97
N LEU A 35 -4.64 4.17 -7.48
CA LEU A 35 -3.49 4.99 -7.84
C LEU A 35 -3.44 5.19 -9.35
N GLY A 36 -3.13 6.42 -9.79
CA GLY A 36 -2.98 6.74 -11.21
C GLY A 36 -1.79 6.04 -11.89
N ALA A 37 -0.85 5.51 -11.12
CA ALA A 37 0.24 4.67 -11.57
C ALA A 37 0.58 3.64 -10.49
N ASP A 38 1.10 2.49 -10.91
CA ASP A 38 1.57 1.46 -9.99
C ASP A 38 2.80 1.95 -9.21
N ILE A 39 2.91 1.51 -7.95
CA ILE A 39 4.07 1.77 -7.10
C ILE A 39 5.05 0.60 -7.16
N THR A 40 6.34 0.90 -7.12
CA THR A 40 7.44 -0.08 -7.17
C THR A 40 8.31 0.01 -5.92
N PRO A 41 9.02 -1.07 -5.52
CA PRO A 41 9.93 -1.01 -4.40
C PRO A 41 11.11 -0.07 -4.67
N THR A 42 11.49 0.71 -3.66
CA THR A 42 12.74 1.47 -3.67
C THR A 42 13.91 0.60 -3.18
N ASN A 43 13.64 -0.24 -2.19
CA ASN A 43 14.56 -1.20 -1.61
C ASN A 43 14.04 -2.62 -1.84
N SER A 44 14.93 -3.58 -2.05
CA SER A 44 14.55 -4.98 -2.27
C SER A 44 15.55 -5.95 -1.67
N PRO A 45 15.10 -7.04 -1.04
CA PRO A 45 13.71 -7.34 -0.67
C PRO A 45 13.21 -6.39 0.44
N SER A 46 11.91 -6.10 0.44
CA SER A 46 11.28 -5.30 1.49
C SER A 46 9.79 -5.64 1.65
N PHE A 47 9.10 -4.90 2.52
CA PHE A 47 7.66 -4.99 2.71
C PHE A 47 6.98 -3.65 2.46
N LEU A 48 5.73 -3.69 2.02
CA LEU A 48 4.84 -2.56 1.97
C LEU A 48 3.78 -2.72 3.06
N ARG A 49 3.81 -1.83 4.06
CA ARG A 49 2.78 -1.73 5.10
C ARG A 49 1.68 -0.79 4.65
N LEU A 50 0.46 -1.31 4.63
CA LEU A 50 -0.75 -0.57 4.34
C LEU A 50 -1.49 -0.25 5.64
N HIS A 51 -1.99 0.98 5.76
CA HIS A 51 -3.03 1.34 6.71
C HIS A 51 -4.25 1.81 5.92
N VAL A 52 -5.39 1.12 6.05
CA VAL A 52 -6.58 1.37 5.24
C VAL A 52 -7.84 1.48 6.10
N THR A 53 -8.72 2.41 5.76
CA THR A 53 -10.07 2.59 6.32
C THR A 53 -10.97 3.09 5.20
N VAL A 54 -12.10 2.42 5.00
CA VAL A 54 -13.06 2.73 3.92
C VAL A 54 -14.46 2.87 4.52
N ALA A 55 -15.26 3.82 4.01
CA ALA A 55 -16.59 4.13 4.53
C ALA A 55 -17.70 3.14 4.10
N ALA A 56 -17.34 2.02 3.47
CA ALA A 56 -18.26 0.98 3.06
C ALA A 56 -17.64 -0.42 3.21
N ALA A 57 -18.48 -1.42 3.44
CA ALA A 57 -18.05 -2.81 3.46
C ALA A 57 -17.73 -3.30 2.04
N GLY A 58 -16.61 -3.99 1.86
CA GLY A 58 -16.14 -4.45 0.56
C GLY A 58 -14.81 -5.18 0.66
N ILE A 59 -14.43 -5.86 -0.41
CA ILE A 59 -13.19 -6.64 -0.49
C ILE A 59 -12.08 -5.70 -0.97
N PHE A 60 -10.98 -5.65 -0.20
CA PHE A 60 -9.79 -4.90 -0.56
C PHE A 60 -8.78 -5.81 -1.24
N ARG A 61 -8.21 -5.34 -2.35
CA ARG A 61 -7.35 -6.15 -3.21
C ARG A 61 -6.07 -5.42 -3.54
N VAL A 62 -5.03 -6.20 -3.78
CA VAL A 62 -3.80 -5.72 -4.40
C VAL A 62 -3.66 -6.35 -5.78
N ALA A 63 -3.39 -5.53 -6.79
CA ALA A 63 -2.94 -6.00 -8.09
C ALA A 63 -1.41 -5.96 -8.10
N ARG A 64 -0.79 -7.12 -8.29
CA ARG A 64 0.67 -7.25 -8.44
C ARG A 64 1.01 -7.57 -9.87
N THR A 65 1.88 -6.77 -10.46
CA THR A 65 2.45 -7.03 -11.78
C THR A 65 3.92 -7.41 -11.66
N VAL A 66 4.30 -8.55 -12.25
CA VAL A 66 5.69 -9.00 -12.38
C VAL A 66 5.92 -9.37 -13.84
N SER A 67 6.95 -8.77 -14.46
CA SER A 67 7.28 -9.05 -15.87
C SER A 67 6.08 -8.97 -16.82
N ALA A 68 5.25 -7.93 -16.66
CA ALA A 68 4.01 -7.66 -17.41
C ALA A 68 2.83 -8.64 -17.18
N VAL A 69 2.96 -9.58 -16.24
CA VAL A 69 1.85 -10.42 -15.80
C VAL A 69 1.25 -9.85 -14.53
N THR A 70 -0.04 -9.51 -14.55
CA THR A 70 -0.77 -9.01 -13.39
C THR A 70 -1.60 -10.12 -12.75
N VAL A 71 -1.50 -10.25 -11.44
CA VAL A 71 -2.35 -11.10 -10.61
C VAL A 71 -3.04 -10.22 -9.56
N THR A 72 -4.31 -10.51 -9.28
CA THR A 72 -5.06 -9.85 -8.22
C THR A 72 -5.13 -10.77 -7.00
N GLU A 73 -4.73 -10.24 -5.85
CA GLU A 73 -4.74 -10.93 -4.57
C GLU A 73 -5.82 -10.30 -3.67
N ASP A 74 -6.74 -11.13 -3.18
CA ASP A 74 -7.74 -10.73 -2.20
C ASP A 74 -7.11 -10.61 -0.80
N LEU A 75 -7.09 -9.40 -0.25
CA LEU A 75 -6.63 -9.19 1.12
C LEU A 75 -7.72 -9.65 2.11
N ASN A 76 -7.30 -9.96 3.34
CA ASN A 76 -8.21 -10.46 4.37
C ASN A 76 -8.99 -11.73 3.93
N SER A 77 -8.34 -12.62 3.17
CA SER A 77 -8.97 -13.85 2.64
C SER A 77 -10.22 -13.59 1.79
N GLY A 78 -10.31 -12.44 1.14
CA GLY A 78 -11.50 -12.04 0.37
C GLY A 78 -12.72 -11.70 1.24
N SER A 79 -12.56 -11.63 2.56
CA SER A 79 -13.64 -11.19 3.45
C SER A 79 -13.77 -9.67 3.42
N ALA A 80 -15.02 -9.21 3.34
CA ALA A 80 -15.32 -7.79 3.33
C ALA A 80 -14.74 -7.10 4.58
N LEU A 81 -14.04 -5.98 4.37
CA LEU A 81 -13.67 -5.08 5.44
C LEU A 81 -14.93 -4.47 6.06
N THR A 82 -14.90 -4.23 7.36
CA THR A 82 -15.99 -3.51 8.04
C THR A 82 -15.88 -2.03 7.74
N ALA A 83 -17.00 -1.40 7.37
CA ALA A 83 -17.04 0.04 7.12
C ALA A 83 -16.56 0.83 8.35
N ASN A 84 -15.75 1.86 8.12
CA ASN A 84 -15.17 2.73 9.15
C ASN A 84 -14.23 2.02 10.15
N ALA A 85 -13.77 0.79 9.85
CA ALA A 85 -12.76 0.10 10.64
C ALA A 85 -11.37 0.23 10.00
N ALA A 86 -10.35 0.39 10.83
CA ALA A 86 -8.95 0.46 10.40
C ALA A 86 -8.34 -0.94 10.29
N TYR A 87 -7.63 -1.18 9.19
CA TYR A 87 -6.90 -2.42 8.92
C TYR A 87 -5.44 -2.11 8.60
N ILE A 88 -4.56 -3.04 8.99
CA ILE A 88 -3.14 -3.02 8.61
C ILE A 88 -2.81 -4.31 7.87
N PHE A 89 -2.11 -4.17 6.74
CA PHE A 89 -1.60 -5.29 5.95
C PHE A 89 -0.11 -5.11 5.71
N ASP A 90 0.66 -6.18 5.79
CA ASP A 90 2.05 -6.21 5.34
C ASP A 90 2.13 -7.08 4.08
N ILE A 91 2.65 -6.51 2.99
CA ILE A 91 2.77 -7.17 1.69
C ILE A 91 4.25 -7.24 1.35
N GLU A 92 4.78 -8.44 1.10
CA GLU A 92 6.16 -8.57 0.60
C GLU A 92 6.24 -8.10 -0.86
N TRP A 93 7.38 -7.52 -1.24
CA TRP A 93 7.67 -7.25 -2.65
C TRP A 93 9.17 -7.25 -2.97
N ARG A 94 9.48 -7.44 -4.25
CA ARG A 94 10.84 -7.50 -4.77
C ARG A 94 11.04 -6.61 -6.00
N SER A 95 12.29 -6.28 -6.31
CA SER A 95 12.63 -5.58 -7.55
C SER A 95 12.05 -6.31 -8.76
N GLY A 96 11.27 -5.58 -9.57
CA GLY A 96 10.51 -6.13 -10.69
C GLY A 96 9.00 -6.18 -10.44
N ASP A 97 8.57 -6.09 -9.17
CA ASP A 97 7.17 -5.98 -8.80
C ASP A 97 6.66 -4.53 -8.98
N SER A 98 5.42 -4.39 -9.42
CA SER A 98 4.62 -3.16 -9.26
C SER A 98 3.27 -3.48 -8.64
N LEU A 99 2.77 -2.60 -7.78
CA LEU A 99 1.54 -2.78 -7.03
C LEU A 99 0.55 -1.64 -7.27
N ASN A 100 -0.74 -1.99 -7.34
CA ASN A 100 -1.87 -1.07 -7.24
C ASN A 100 -2.97 -1.68 -6.37
N PHE A 101 -3.99 -0.90 -6.04
CA PHE A 101 -5.03 -1.31 -5.10
C PHE A 101 -6.42 -1.08 -5.68
N SER A 102 -7.35 -1.96 -5.38
CA SER A 102 -8.74 -1.84 -5.81
C SER A 102 -9.70 -2.30 -4.72
N TYR A 103 -10.97 -1.98 -4.90
CA TYR A 103 -12.03 -2.29 -3.94
C TYR A 103 -13.27 -2.79 -4.65
N SER A 104 -13.99 -3.72 -4.03
CA SER A 104 -15.14 -4.39 -4.67
C SER A 104 -16.41 -3.55 -4.78
N VAL A 105 -16.44 -2.38 -4.17
CA VAL A 105 -17.63 -1.51 -4.15
C VAL A 105 -17.27 -0.08 -4.57
N THR A 106 -18.29 0.68 -4.94
CA THR A 106 -18.18 2.10 -5.30
C THR A 106 -19.18 2.93 -4.49
N GLY A 107 -19.13 4.27 -4.62
CA GLY A 107 -20.10 5.17 -3.98
C GLY A 107 -19.84 5.46 -2.51
N ALA A 108 -18.62 5.22 -2.02
CA ALA A 108 -18.18 5.58 -0.67
C ALA A 108 -16.77 6.18 -0.72
N ASP A 109 -16.22 6.58 0.43
CA ASP A 109 -14.91 7.22 0.51
C ASP A 109 -13.83 6.28 1.05
N ILE A 110 -12.64 6.40 0.49
CA ILE A 110 -11.38 6.02 1.13
C ILE A 110 -11.12 7.05 2.23
N LEU A 111 -11.37 6.67 3.48
CA LEU A 111 -11.19 7.56 4.63
C LEU A 111 -9.71 7.77 4.93
N VAL A 112 -8.95 6.67 4.98
CA VAL A 112 -7.50 6.70 5.15
C VAL A 112 -6.90 5.58 4.31
N PHE A 113 -5.92 5.90 3.48
CA PHE A 113 -5.02 4.92 2.88
C PHE A 113 -3.59 5.45 2.95
N ARG A 114 -2.68 4.66 3.52
CA ARG A 114 -1.25 4.95 3.57
C ARG A 114 -0.49 3.70 3.21
N ALA A 115 0.36 3.79 2.20
CA ALA A 115 1.28 2.73 1.82
C ALA A 115 2.70 3.18 2.13
N ASN A 116 3.37 2.49 3.05
CA ASN A 116 4.74 2.78 3.46
C ASN A 116 5.61 1.56 3.26
N GLU A 117 6.68 1.71 2.50
CA GLU A 117 7.71 0.71 2.37
C GLU A 117 8.53 0.64 3.67
N ILE A 118 8.66 -0.56 4.23
CA ILE A 118 9.35 -0.84 5.48
C ILE A 118 10.31 -2.02 5.31
N GLY A 119 11.39 -2.00 6.07
CA GLY A 119 12.37 -3.08 6.09
C GLY A 119 13.11 -3.22 4.77
N ALA A 120 14.22 -2.50 4.61
CA ALA A 120 15.20 -2.76 3.56
C ALA A 120 16.28 -3.71 4.09
N ALA A 121 16.66 -4.71 3.30
CA ALA A 121 17.95 -5.37 3.49
C ALA A 121 19.09 -4.37 3.20
N LEU A 122 20.06 -4.30 4.12
CA LEU A 122 21.37 -3.66 3.89
C LEU A 122 22.24 -4.55 2.99
#